data_AF-A0A3G9K1F5-F1
#
_entry.id   AF-A0A3G9K1F5-F1
#
_cell.length_a   1.000
_cell.length_b   1.000
_cell.length_c   1.000
_cell.angle_alpha   90.00
_cell.angle_beta   90.00
_cell.angle_gamma   90.00
#
_symmetry.space_group_name_H-M   'P 1'
#
loop_
_entity.id
_entity.type
_entity.pdbx_description
1 polymer ?
#
loop_
_entity_poly.entity_id
_entity_poly.type
_entity_poly.pdbx_seq_one_letter_code
_entity_poly.pdbx_strand_id
1 'polypeptide(L)'
;MKCPHCGADLGEGLLPARCPACGRGLGAGASRSNPLAARELAERAAASRRSVEGLSGRGRGRRDRSQTTKRVTRILLAFVLVAVFCAAVAFVAYRAEIIGGRTVPDVVGWSAQSAQTRLEECGFSVGVNEVTSTEQDPGKVVSEAPSAGARIASGSTVTIDVAASQQ
;
A
#
# COMPACT_ATOMS: atom_id res chain seq x y z
N MET A 1 67.01 -30.74 36.58
CA MET A 1 67.28 -29.38 36.06
C MET A 1 67.25 -28.41 37.23
N LYS A 2 68.21 -27.49 37.36
CA LYS A 2 68.27 -26.58 38.54
C LYS A 2 67.49 -25.29 38.30
N CYS A 3 66.83 -24.79 39.35
CA CYS A 3 66.15 -23.50 39.33
C CYS A 3 67.16 -22.35 39.18
N PRO A 4 67.00 -21.44 38.20
CA PRO A 4 67.95 -20.35 37.97
C PRO A 4 67.96 -19.28 39.08
N HIS A 5 66.95 -19.26 39.95
CA HIS A 5 66.83 -18.26 41.02
C HIS A 5 67.36 -18.72 42.38
N CYS A 6 67.26 -20.01 42.70
CA CYS A 6 67.67 -20.54 44.01
C CYS A 6 68.56 -21.78 43.94
N GLY A 7 68.85 -22.30 42.75
CA GLY A 7 69.74 -23.45 42.55
C GLY A 7 69.17 -24.82 42.95
N ALA A 8 67.93 -24.88 43.48
CA ALA A 8 67.28 -26.13 43.85
C ALA A 8 67.07 -27.05 42.64
N ASP A 9 67.32 -28.36 42.81
CA ASP A 9 67.13 -29.35 41.75
C ASP A 9 65.65 -29.71 41.62
N LEU A 10 65.11 -29.63 40.40
CA LEU A 10 63.69 -29.78 40.10
C LEU A 10 63.32 -31.20 39.62
N GLY A 11 64.27 -32.14 39.61
CA GLY A 11 64.07 -33.51 39.14
C GLY A 11 63.85 -33.62 37.62
N GLU A 12 63.52 -34.84 37.16
CA GLU A 12 63.17 -35.16 35.78
C GLU A 12 61.66 -35.41 35.68
N GLY A 13 60.90 -34.37 35.33
CA GLY A 13 59.44 -34.40 35.21
C GLY A 13 58.89 -33.09 34.62
N LEU A 14 57.57 -33.01 34.40
CA LEU A 14 56.93 -31.79 33.88
C LEU A 14 57.17 -30.61 34.85
N LEU A 15 57.77 -29.52 34.35
CA LEU A 15 58.11 -28.36 35.17
C LEU A 15 56.84 -27.66 35.71
N PRO A 16 56.74 -27.42 37.02
CA PRO A 16 55.64 -26.65 37.59
C PRO A 16 55.75 -25.16 37.23
N ALA A 17 54.61 -24.47 37.14
CA ALA A 17 54.56 -23.03 36.83
C ALA A 17 55.33 -22.16 37.86
N ARG A 18 55.54 -22.67 39.08
CA ARG A 18 56.30 -22.05 40.17
C ARG A 18 57.23 -23.06 40.82
N CYS A 19 58.42 -22.61 41.24
CA CYS A 19 59.35 -23.44 41.99
C CYS A 19 58.81 -23.71 43.40
N PRO A 20 58.68 -24.98 43.85
CA PRO A 20 58.14 -25.30 45.17
C PRO A 20 59.06 -24.89 46.33
N ALA A 21 60.38 -24.77 46.09
CA ALA A 21 61.33 -24.40 47.14
C ALA A 21 61.35 -22.89 47.43
N CYS A 22 61.19 -22.04 46.41
CA CYS A 22 61.31 -20.57 46.57
C CYS A 22 60.07 -19.78 46.12
N GLY A 23 59.05 -20.45 45.59
CA GLY A 23 57.78 -19.85 45.18
C GLY A 23 57.80 -19.01 43.89
N ARG A 24 58.96 -18.82 43.25
CA ARG A 24 59.08 -17.96 42.04
C ARG A 24 58.54 -18.65 40.80
N GLY A 25 57.87 -17.87 39.94
CA GLY A 25 57.37 -18.32 38.65
C GLY A 25 58.51 -18.64 37.69
N LEU A 26 58.43 -19.79 37.02
CA LEU A 26 59.39 -20.24 36.01
C LEU A 26 58.91 -19.96 34.57
N GLY A 27 57.81 -19.20 34.43
CA GLY A 27 57.22 -18.81 33.15
C GLY A 27 58.10 -17.82 32.36
N ALA A 28 58.07 -18.00 31.04
CA ALA A 28 58.95 -17.37 30.07
C ALA A 28 59.06 -15.83 30.19
N GLY A 29 60.29 -15.39 30.47
CA GLY A 29 60.98 -14.36 29.69
C GLY A 29 60.30 -13.01 29.50
N ALA A 30 60.24 -12.19 30.55
CA ALA A 30 60.21 -10.74 30.39
C ALA A 30 61.60 -10.17 30.73
N SER A 31 62.51 -10.26 29.74
CA SER A 31 63.79 -9.55 29.79
C SER A 31 63.53 -8.04 29.75
N ARG A 32 63.73 -7.39 30.89
CA ARG A 32 64.02 -5.96 31.01
C ARG A 32 65.38 -5.74 30.33
N SER A 33 65.71 -4.68 29.60
CA SER A 33 65.08 -3.39 29.36
C SER A 33 65.93 -2.76 28.27
N ASN A 34 65.45 -2.70 27.03
CA ASN A 34 66.01 -1.78 26.04
C ASN A 34 64.94 -0.73 25.74
N PRO A 35 65.12 0.55 26.15
CA PRO A 35 64.13 1.59 25.90
C PRO A 35 63.86 1.80 24.41
N LEU A 36 64.78 1.39 23.53
CA LEU A 36 64.58 1.38 22.08
C LEU A 36 63.63 0.26 21.63
N ALA A 37 63.78 -0.95 22.17
CA ALA A 37 62.87 -2.06 21.85
C ALA A 37 61.44 -1.80 22.37
N ALA A 38 61.29 -1.09 23.50
CA ALA A 38 59.99 -0.66 24.00
C ALA A 38 59.32 0.37 23.07
N ARG A 39 60.10 1.28 22.45
CA ARG A 39 59.57 2.23 21.45
C ARG A 39 59.21 1.53 20.14
N GLU A 40 60.03 0.58 19.69
CA GLU A 40 59.76 -0.19 18.47
C GLU A 40 58.52 -1.11 18.61
N LEU A 41 58.32 -1.68 19.80
CA LEU A 41 57.10 -2.42 20.14
C LEU A 41 55.88 -1.51 20.28
N ALA A 42 56.04 -0.29 20.82
CA ALA A 42 54.96 0.70 20.89
C ALA A 42 54.54 1.22 19.50
N GLU A 43 55.50 1.44 18.59
CA GLU A 43 55.24 1.81 17.20
C GLU A 43 54.59 0.67 16.42
N ARG A 44 55.05 -0.57 16.60
CA ARG A 44 54.39 -1.76 16.01
C ARG A 44 52.99 -1.98 16.56
N ALA A 45 52.74 -1.67 17.85
CA ALA A 45 51.41 -1.71 18.45
C ALA A 45 50.50 -0.55 18.00
N ALA A 46 51.06 0.62 17.66
CA ALA A 46 50.31 1.73 17.07
C ALA A 46 49.96 1.47 15.60
N ALA A 47 50.85 0.81 14.86
CA ALA A 47 50.61 0.38 13.48
C ALA A 47 49.56 -0.74 13.39
N SER A 48 49.57 -1.71 14.32
CA SER A 48 48.55 -2.77 14.36
C SER A 48 47.17 -2.26 14.78
N ARG A 49 47.08 -1.22 15.62
CA ARG A 49 45.81 -0.55 15.95
C ARG A 49 45.16 0.14 14.75
N ARG A 50 45.94 0.68 13.80
CA ARG A 50 45.37 1.23 12.55
C ARG A 50 44.72 0.16 11.66
N SER A 51 45.21 -1.08 11.71
CA SER A 51 44.61 -2.20 10.97
C SER A 51 43.30 -2.70 11.59
N VAL A 52 43.08 -2.58 12.90
CA VAL A 52 41.78 -2.91 13.53
C VAL A 52 40.78 -1.75 13.52
N GLU A 53 41.23 -0.50 13.42
CA GLU A 53 40.33 0.64 13.13
C GLU A 53 39.77 0.61 11.70
N GLY A 54 40.41 -0.13 10.78
CA GLY A 54 39.93 -0.35 9.41
C GLY A 54 38.74 -1.32 9.28
N LEU A 55 38.44 -2.13 10.30
CA LEU A 55 37.26 -3.02 10.32
C LEU A 55 36.10 -2.45 11.15
N SER A 56 36.34 -1.34 11.87
CA SER A 56 35.31 -0.39 12.26
C SER A 56 34.99 0.58 11.10
N GLY A 57 35.10 0.10 9.87
CA GLY A 57 34.42 0.65 8.71
C GLY A 57 32.92 0.51 8.92
N ARG A 58 32.36 1.40 9.75
CA ARG A 58 30.95 1.76 9.73
C ARG A 58 30.68 2.22 8.30
N GLY A 59 30.30 1.27 7.45
CA GLY A 59 29.69 1.49 6.16
C GLY A 59 28.35 2.16 6.37
N ARG A 60 28.37 3.41 6.87
CA ARG A 60 27.48 4.45 6.41
C ARG A 60 27.86 4.64 4.96
N GLY A 61 27.46 3.68 4.13
CA GLY A 61 27.11 3.96 2.76
C GLY A 61 26.22 5.16 2.87
N ARG A 62 26.79 6.31 2.50
CA ARG A 62 26.10 7.55 2.24
C ARG A 62 25.22 7.23 1.04
N ARG A 63 24.19 6.39 1.26
CA ARG A 63 23.03 6.26 0.39
C ARG A 63 22.59 7.70 0.28
N ASP A 64 22.83 8.26 -0.88
CA ASP A 64 22.40 9.57 -1.28
C ASP A 64 20.95 9.72 -0.81
N ARG A 65 20.78 10.35 0.36
CA ARG A 65 19.52 10.42 1.12
C ARG A 65 18.49 11.29 0.40
N SER A 66 18.88 11.82 -0.76
CA SER A 66 18.07 12.64 -1.64
C SER A 66 17.38 11.84 -2.75
N GLN A 67 17.74 10.58 -3.04
CA GLN A 67 17.17 9.85 -4.19
C GLN A 67 16.07 8.84 -3.85
N THR A 68 16.15 8.11 -2.73
CA THR A 68 15.13 7.12 -2.35
C THR A 68 13.82 7.78 -1.91
N THR A 69 13.90 8.92 -1.21
CA THR A 69 12.72 9.74 -0.90
C THR A 69 12.06 10.22 -2.18
N LYS A 70 12.81 10.70 -3.19
CA LYS A 70 12.23 11.09 -4.48
C LYS A 70 11.51 9.93 -5.19
N ARG A 71 12.02 8.70 -5.13
CA ARG A 71 11.36 7.51 -5.70
C ARG A 71 10.10 7.13 -4.92
N VAL A 72 10.15 7.10 -3.59
CA VAL A 72 8.99 6.80 -2.74
C VAL A 72 7.92 7.89 -2.85
N THR A 73 8.31 9.17 -2.88
CA THR A 73 7.40 10.30 -3.10
C THR A 73 6.75 10.23 -4.49
N ARG A 74 7.48 9.83 -5.55
CA ARG A 74 6.88 9.61 -6.87
C ARG A 74 5.89 8.44 -6.88
N ILE A 75 6.20 7.35 -6.19
CA ILE A 75 5.29 6.19 -6.07
C ILE A 75 4.03 6.61 -5.31
N LEU A 76 4.17 7.31 -4.18
CA LEU A 76 3.03 7.81 -3.41
C LEU A 76 2.21 8.82 -4.21
N LEU A 77 2.85 9.74 -4.95
CA LEU A 77 2.15 10.69 -5.81
C LEU A 77 1.40 9.99 -6.95
N ALA A 78 1.99 8.94 -7.54
CA ALA A 78 1.33 8.13 -8.55
C ALA A 78 0.12 7.37 -7.97
N PHE A 79 0.23 6.78 -6.78
CA PHE A 79 -0.90 6.15 -6.10
C PHE A 79 -2.00 7.14 -5.75
N VAL A 80 -1.65 8.34 -5.27
CA VAL A 80 -2.61 9.42 -5.01
C VAL A 80 -3.29 9.86 -6.29
N LEU A 81 -2.54 10.05 -7.39
CA LEU A 81 -3.12 10.37 -8.70
C LEU A 81 -4.04 9.27 -9.22
N VAL A 82 -3.68 8.00 -9.06
CA VAL A 82 -4.53 6.87 -9.43
C VAL A 82 -5.78 6.81 -8.55
N ALA A 83 -5.66 7.02 -7.24
CA ALA A 83 -6.81 7.07 -6.34
C ALA A 83 -7.76 8.23 -6.68
N VAL A 84 -7.21 9.41 -6.97
CA VAL A 84 -7.97 10.58 -7.43
C VAL A 84 -8.60 10.32 -8.79
N PHE A 85 -7.90 9.65 -9.71
CA PHE A 85 -8.44 9.26 -11.01
C PHE A 85 -9.58 8.24 -10.86
N CYS A 86 -9.41 7.20 -10.04
CA CYS A 86 -10.47 6.25 -9.73
C CYS A 86 -11.66 6.93 -9.06
N ALA A 87 -11.44 7.87 -8.13
CA ALA A 87 -12.50 8.64 -7.49
C ALA A 87 -13.21 9.57 -8.48
N ALA A 88 -12.48 10.19 -9.41
CA ALA A 88 -13.04 11.02 -10.47
C ALA A 88 -13.83 10.19 -11.48
N VAL A 89 -13.33 9.01 -11.87
CA VAL A 89 -14.04 8.07 -12.74
C VAL A 89 -15.29 7.54 -12.04
N ALA A 90 -15.20 7.17 -10.77
CA ALA A 90 -16.36 6.78 -9.97
C ALA A 90 -17.37 7.94 -9.89
N PHE A 91 -16.92 9.16 -9.58
CA PHE A 91 -17.77 10.35 -9.52
C PHE A 91 -18.43 10.66 -10.87
N VAL A 92 -17.70 10.57 -11.97
CA VAL A 92 -18.25 10.74 -13.32
C VAL A 92 -19.24 9.62 -13.65
N ALA A 93 -18.95 8.37 -13.32
CA ALA A 93 -19.87 7.25 -13.52
C ALA A 93 -21.15 7.39 -12.67
N TYR A 94 -21.03 7.83 -11.41
CA TYR A 94 -22.15 8.17 -10.53
C TYR A 94 -22.97 9.33 -11.08
N ARG A 95 -22.32 10.35 -11.66
CA ARG A 95 -22.97 11.54 -12.22
C ARG A 95 -23.56 11.31 -13.60
N ALA A 96 -23.08 10.31 -14.32
CA ALA A 96 -23.57 9.94 -15.64
C ALA A 96 -24.74 8.96 -15.60
N GLU A 97 -25.27 8.59 -14.42
CA GLU A 97 -26.43 7.68 -14.25
C GLU A 97 -26.33 6.38 -15.08
N ILE A 98 -25.12 5.93 -15.40
CA ILE A 98 -24.87 4.75 -16.25
C ILE A 98 -25.33 3.45 -15.55
N ILE A 99 -25.56 3.53 -14.23
CA ILE A 99 -25.94 2.41 -13.36
C ILE A 99 -27.11 2.85 -12.47
N GLY A 100 -28.24 3.20 -13.08
CA GLY A 100 -29.42 3.59 -12.33
C GLY A 100 -30.54 3.98 -13.26
N GLY A 101 -31.34 2.99 -13.67
CA GLY A 101 -32.54 3.24 -14.45
C GLY A 101 -33.44 4.30 -13.78
N ARG A 102 -34.17 5.04 -14.60
CA ARG A 102 -35.13 6.05 -14.14
C ARG A 102 -36.43 5.37 -13.75
N THR A 103 -37.06 5.93 -12.72
CA THR A 103 -38.38 5.49 -12.28
C THR A 103 -39.43 5.98 -13.26
N VAL A 104 -40.28 5.08 -13.75
CA VAL A 104 -41.44 5.43 -14.58
C VAL A 104 -42.45 6.20 -13.73
N PRO A 105 -42.83 7.44 -14.11
CA PRO A 105 -43.90 8.17 -13.42
C PRO A 105 -45.26 7.54 -13.74
N ASP A 106 -46.17 7.58 -12.78
CA ASP A 106 -47.57 7.17 -12.99
C ASP A 106 -48.29 8.21 -13.85
N VAL A 107 -48.68 7.81 -15.07
CA VAL A 107 -49.46 8.65 -15.99
C VAL A 107 -50.87 8.09 -16.25
N VAL A 108 -51.31 7.09 -15.48
CA VAL A 108 -52.65 6.54 -15.60
C VAL A 108 -53.72 7.60 -15.27
N GLY A 109 -54.74 7.70 -16.12
CA GLY A 109 -55.81 8.70 -16.00
C GLY A 109 -55.47 10.10 -16.52
N TRP A 110 -54.22 10.34 -16.95
CA TRP A 110 -53.83 11.60 -17.59
C TRP A 110 -54.28 11.62 -19.06
N SER A 111 -54.31 12.81 -19.66
CA SER A 111 -54.46 12.90 -21.11
C SER A 111 -53.25 12.29 -21.81
N ALA A 112 -53.47 11.62 -22.95
CA ALA A 112 -52.39 11.00 -23.72
C ALA A 112 -51.22 11.97 -24.01
N GLN A 113 -51.56 13.23 -24.32
CA GLN A 113 -50.59 14.27 -24.65
C GLN A 113 -49.78 14.73 -23.43
N SER A 114 -50.43 14.88 -22.27
CA SER A 114 -49.73 15.23 -21.01
C SER A 114 -48.86 14.08 -20.52
N ALA A 115 -49.36 12.85 -20.62
CA ALA A 115 -48.64 11.62 -20.30
C ALA A 115 -47.37 11.49 -21.16
N GLN A 116 -47.51 11.67 -22.48
CA GLN A 116 -46.39 11.61 -23.40
C GLN A 116 -45.31 12.65 -23.08
N THR A 117 -45.71 13.92 -22.91
CA THR A 117 -44.78 15.01 -22.57
C THR A 117 -44.01 14.68 -21.29
N ARG A 118 -44.70 14.17 -20.26
CA ARG A 118 -44.08 13.85 -18.98
C ARG A 118 -43.06 12.71 -19.09
N LEU A 119 -43.39 11.67 -19.86
CA LEU A 119 -42.50 10.54 -20.09
C LEU A 119 -41.26 10.94 -20.90
N GLU A 120 -41.44 11.78 -21.92
CA GLU A 120 -40.35 12.32 -22.74
C GLU A 120 -39.44 13.25 -21.93
N GLU A 121 -39.99 14.11 -21.06
CA GLU A 121 -39.22 14.93 -20.09
C GLU A 121 -38.37 14.07 -19.15
N CYS A 122 -38.90 12.91 -18.74
CA CYS A 122 -38.16 11.94 -17.94
C CYS A 122 -37.07 11.21 -18.74
N GLY A 123 -37.03 11.36 -20.07
CA GLY A 123 -36.07 10.72 -20.96
C GLY A 123 -36.47 9.30 -21.37
N PHE A 124 -37.77 9.00 -21.38
CA PHE A 124 -38.32 7.76 -21.92
C PHE A 124 -38.84 7.98 -23.35
N SER A 125 -38.83 6.91 -24.14
CA SER A 125 -39.55 6.89 -25.42
C SER A 125 -40.99 6.44 -25.17
N VAL A 126 -41.96 6.99 -25.89
CA VAL A 126 -43.39 6.67 -25.67
C VAL A 126 -43.95 5.90 -26.85
N GLY A 127 -44.56 4.74 -26.58
CA GLY A 127 -45.41 4.02 -27.53
C GLY A 127 -46.86 4.24 -27.17
N VAL A 128 -47.71 4.64 -28.12
CA VAL A 128 -49.14 4.86 -27.87
C VAL A 128 -49.93 3.76 -28.54
N ASN A 129 -50.74 3.05 -27.76
CA ASN A 129 -51.70 2.08 -28.26
C ASN A 129 -53.11 2.59 -27.93
N GLU A 130 -54.03 2.47 -28.87
CA GLU A 130 -55.43 2.81 -28.64
C GLU A 130 -56.20 1.54 -28.26
N VAL A 131 -56.87 1.57 -27.12
CA VAL A 131 -57.66 0.46 -26.60
C VAL A 131 -59.09 0.90 -26.34
N THR A 132 -60.04 0.03 -26.65
CA THR A 132 -61.44 0.28 -26.36
C THR A 132 -61.70 0.05 -24.88
N SER A 133 -61.94 1.12 -24.12
CA SER A 133 -62.26 1.06 -22.68
C SER A 133 -63.58 1.74 -22.38
N THR A 134 -64.40 1.11 -21.53
CA THR A 134 -65.64 1.69 -20.98
C THR A 134 -65.42 2.37 -19.62
N GLU A 135 -64.24 2.20 -19.01
CA GLU A 135 -63.94 2.68 -17.66
C GLU A 135 -63.38 4.12 -17.61
N GLN A 136 -62.77 4.60 -18.70
CA GLN A 136 -62.17 5.93 -18.79
C GLN A 136 -62.69 6.72 -19.98
N ASP A 137 -62.73 8.04 -19.83
CA ASP A 137 -63.07 8.97 -20.91
C ASP A 137 -62.10 8.79 -22.10
N PRO A 138 -62.59 8.92 -23.34
CA PRO A 138 -61.73 8.83 -24.52
C PRO A 138 -60.60 9.89 -24.48
N GLY A 139 -59.40 9.47 -24.87
CA GLY A 139 -58.18 10.28 -24.83
C GLY A 139 -57.40 10.24 -23.52
N LYS A 140 -57.85 9.47 -22.52
CA LYS A 140 -57.11 9.24 -21.28
C LYS A 140 -56.34 7.93 -21.30
N VAL A 141 -55.21 7.91 -20.59
CA VAL A 141 -54.41 6.69 -20.40
C VAL A 141 -55.17 5.72 -19.48
N VAL A 142 -55.42 4.52 -19.99
CA VAL A 142 -56.05 3.39 -19.30
C VAL A 142 -55.01 2.63 -18.50
N SER A 143 -53.90 2.32 -19.14
CA SER A 143 -52.80 1.53 -18.59
C SER A 143 -51.47 1.96 -19.18
N GLU A 144 -50.40 1.62 -18.48
CA GLU A 144 -49.03 1.84 -18.90
C GLU A 144 -48.19 0.58 -18.64
N ALA A 145 -47.22 0.33 -19.52
CA ALA A 145 -46.30 -0.78 -19.44
C ALA A 145 -44.90 -0.31 -19.86
N PRO A 146 -43.88 -0.40 -18.99
CA PRO A 146 -43.87 -0.90 -17.60
C PRO A 146 -44.73 -0.06 -16.65
N SER A 147 -45.23 -0.69 -15.58
CA SER A 147 -46.06 -0.02 -14.57
C SER A 147 -45.32 1.10 -13.83
N ALA A 148 -46.06 2.10 -13.36
CA ALA A 148 -45.62 3.15 -12.46
C ALA A 148 -44.67 2.62 -11.38
N GLY A 149 -43.58 3.36 -11.13
CA GLY A 149 -42.59 2.98 -10.13
C GLY A 149 -41.56 1.95 -10.58
N ALA A 150 -41.73 1.32 -11.75
CA ALA A 150 -40.71 0.46 -12.33
C ALA A 150 -39.44 1.26 -12.65
N ARG A 151 -38.26 0.67 -12.41
CA ARG A 151 -36.98 1.27 -12.80
C ARG A 151 -36.52 0.66 -14.12
N ILE A 152 -36.46 1.49 -15.16
CA ILE A 152 -36.00 1.07 -16.49
C ILE A 152 -34.86 1.96 -16.97
N ALA A 153 -34.04 1.44 -17.89
CA ALA A 153 -32.92 2.22 -18.43
C ALA A 153 -33.43 3.51 -19.09
N SER A 154 -32.70 4.60 -18.93
CA SER A 154 -32.96 5.86 -19.65
C SER A 154 -33.02 5.59 -21.16
N GLY A 155 -34.01 6.14 -21.85
CA GLY A 155 -34.27 5.91 -23.26
C GLY A 155 -35.07 4.63 -23.58
N SER A 156 -35.47 3.85 -22.57
CA SER A 156 -36.38 2.71 -22.77
C SER A 156 -37.77 3.18 -23.21
N THR A 157 -38.47 2.32 -23.94
CA THR A 157 -39.84 2.60 -24.41
C THR A 157 -40.86 2.23 -23.35
N VAL A 158 -41.72 3.19 -22.98
CA VAL A 158 -42.92 2.99 -22.16
C VAL A 158 -44.12 3.01 -23.10
N THR A 159 -44.91 1.95 -23.10
CA THR A 159 -46.15 1.87 -23.86
C THR A 159 -47.30 2.36 -22.99
N ILE A 160 -48.11 3.28 -23.49
CA ILE A 160 -49.35 3.74 -22.87
C ILE A 160 -50.53 3.29 -23.71
N ASP A 161 -51.52 2.71 -23.05
CA ASP A 161 -52.80 2.35 -23.66
C ASP A 161 -53.79 3.48 -23.40
N VAL A 162 -54.36 4.04 -24.46
CA VAL A 162 -55.24 5.20 -24.41
C VAL A 162 -56.65 4.75 -24.77
N ALA A 163 -57.63 5.20 -23.98
CA ALA A 163 -59.04 4.93 -24.24
C ALA A 163 -59.45 5.57 -25.58
N ALA A 164 -59.82 4.74 -26.55
CA ALA A 164 -60.41 5.20 -27.80
C ALA A 164 -61.93 5.41 -27.62
N SER A 165 -62.48 6.43 -28.29
CA SER A 165 -63.93 6.57 -28.38
C SER A 165 -64.49 5.42 -29.21
N GLN A 166 -65.41 4.62 -28.65
CA GLN A 166 -66.23 3.71 -29.46
C GLN A 166 -67.04 4.57 -30.43
N GLN A 167 -66.71 4.46 -31.71
CA GLN A 167 -67.43 5.10 -32.82
C GLN A 167 -68.62 4.24 -33.25
#